data_AF-A0A257JC27-F1
#
_entry.id   AF-A0A257JC27-F1
#
_cell.length_a   1.000
_cell.length_b   1.000
_cell.length_c   1.000
_cell.angle_alpha   90.00
_cell.angle_beta   90.00
_cell.angle_gamma   90.00
#
_symmetry.space_group_name_H-M   'P 1'
#
loop_
_entity.id
_entity.type
_entity.pdbx_description
1 polymer ?
#
loop_
_entity_poly.entity_id
_entity_poly.type
_entity_poly.pdbx_seq_one_letter_code
_entity_poly.pdbx_strand_id
1 'polypeptide(L)'
;MNPVIEQFKALLGGRLATQAAARLGIGATLLKSLGAPIFIVLVLAMMVLPLPPFALDLLFTFNIAMALMVVMVAAHMVRPLDFAAFPTVLLITTLLRLSLNVASTRVVLLEGHNGPGAAGKVIESFGHFLVGGNFA
;
A
#
# COMPACT_ATOMS: atom_id res chain seq x y z
N MET A 1 36.34 56.85 23.58
CA MET A 1 36.12 55.59 22.83
C MET A 1 35.45 55.96 21.51
N ASN A 2 36.07 55.63 20.37
CA ASN A 2 35.79 56.27 19.08
C ASN A 2 34.50 55.74 18.42
N PRO A 3 33.49 56.59 18.12
CA PRO A 3 32.20 56.18 17.55
C PRO A 3 32.30 55.54 16.15
N VAL A 4 33.40 55.77 15.42
CA VAL A 4 33.61 55.23 14.07
C VAL A 4 33.83 53.71 14.08
N ILE A 5 34.43 53.15 15.14
CA ILE A 5 34.77 51.72 15.23
C ILE A 5 33.51 50.87 15.47
N GLU A 6 32.54 51.40 16.22
CA GLU A 6 31.26 50.71 16.46
C GLU A 6 30.39 50.67 15.20
N GLN A 7 30.39 51.75 14.40
CA GLN A 7 29.65 51.81 13.14
C GLN A 7 30.20 50.81 12.10
N PHE A 8 31.53 50.62 12.06
CA PHE A 8 32.17 49.63 11.19
C PHE A 8 31.91 48.19 11.67
N LYS A 9 31.92 47.95 13.00
CA LYS A 9 31.59 46.65 13.61
C LYS A 9 30.11 46.26 13.40
N ALA A 10 29.20 47.25 13.43
CA ALA A 10 27.78 47.06 13.13
C ALA A 10 27.53 46.73 11.65
N LEU A 11 28.30 47.33 10.72
CA LEU A 11 28.17 47.07 9.28
C LEU A 11 28.68 45.67 8.88
N LEU A 12 29.74 45.19 9.53
CA LEU A 12 30.38 43.90 9.23
C LEU A 12 29.65 42.71 9.88
N GLY A 13 29.20 42.86 11.13
CA GLY A 13 28.62 41.77 11.93
C GLY A 13 27.22 41.33 11.46
N GLY A 14 26.41 42.27 10.97
CA GLY A 14 25.04 41.98 10.55
C GLY A 14 24.93 41.22 9.22
N ARG A 15 25.85 41.46 8.27
CA ARG A 15 25.79 40.86 6.93
C ARG A 15 26.38 39.44 6.88
N LEU A 16 27.40 39.15 7.69
CA LEU A 16 28.03 37.82 7.76
C LEU A 16 27.16 36.80 8.51
N ALA A 17 26.56 37.21 9.65
CA ALA A 17 25.67 36.34 10.42
C ALA A 17 24.40 35.97 9.64
N THR A 18 23.86 36.91 8.87
CA THR A 18 22.64 36.70 8.06
C THR A 18 22.89 35.79 6.86
N GLN A 19 24.06 35.87 6.19
CA GLN A 19 24.41 34.95 5.09
C GLN A 19 24.77 33.54 5.57
N ALA A 20 25.40 33.40 6.74
CA ALA A 20 25.70 32.09 7.34
C ALA A 20 24.43 31.35 7.79
N ALA A 21 23.48 32.08 8.41
CA ALA A 21 22.19 31.52 8.80
C ALA A 21 21.33 31.11 7.60
N ALA A 22 21.39 31.86 6.48
CA ALA A 22 20.69 31.52 5.25
C ALA A 22 21.21 30.21 4.63
N ARG A 23 22.53 29.97 4.64
CA ARG A 23 23.12 28.71 4.14
C ARG A 23 22.79 27.51 5.03
N LEU A 24 22.68 27.71 6.34
CA LEU A 24 22.33 26.64 7.29
C LEU A 24 20.83 26.27 7.23
N GLY A 25 19.94 27.24 7.01
CA GLY A 25 18.49 27.04 6.90
C GLY A 25 18.07 26.29 5.63
N ILE A 26 18.84 26.42 4.54
CA ILE A 26 18.59 25.71 3.28
C ILE A 26 18.84 24.19 3.46
N GLY A 27 19.90 23.78 4.15
CA GLY A 27 20.20 22.37 4.39
C GLY A 27 19.13 21.63 5.20
N ALA A 28 18.65 22.25 6.29
CA ALA A 28 17.59 21.67 7.12
C ALA A 28 16.21 21.65 6.42
N THR A 29 15.92 22.67 5.60
CA THR A 29 14.68 22.72 4.82
C THR A 29 14.68 21.70 3.68
N LEU A 30 15.83 21.47 3.03
CA LEU A 30 16.00 20.41 2.03
C LEU A 30 15.90 19.01 2.64
N LEU A 31 16.51 18.77 3.79
CA LEU A 31 16.40 17.48 4.50
C LEU A 31 14.94 17.21 4.92
N LYS A 32 14.20 18.26 5.33
CA LYS A 32 12.78 18.16 5.67
C LYS A 32 11.88 18.01 4.43
N SER A 33 12.20 18.66 3.31
CA SER A 33 11.46 18.52 2.05
C SER A 33 11.70 17.18 1.35
N LEU A 34 12.82 16.51 1.65
CA LEU A 34 13.10 15.14 1.21
C LEU A 34 12.37 14.08 2.03
N GLY A 35 11.85 14.42 3.22
CA GLY A 35 11.11 13.48 4.08
C GLY A 35 9.85 12.91 3.41
N ALA A 36 9.08 13.75 2.73
CA ALA A 36 7.87 13.31 2.01
C ALA A 36 8.16 12.36 0.82
N PRO A 37 9.07 12.67 -0.12
CA PRO A 37 9.39 11.76 -1.21
C PRO A 37 10.07 10.46 -0.72
N ILE A 38 10.93 10.53 0.30
CA ILE A 38 11.53 9.31 0.91
C ILE A 38 10.44 8.42 1.52
N PHE A 39 9.48 9.01 2.23
CA PHE A 39 8.34 8.28 2.78
C PHE A 39 7.49 7.65 1.68
N ILE A 40 7.23 8.36 0.58
CA ILE A 40 6.53 7.81 -0.59
C ILE A 40 7.32 6.64 -1.20
N VAL A 41 8.63 6.77 -1.41
CA VAL A 41 9.48 5.68 -1.91
C VAL A 41 9.50 4.48 -0.96
N LEU A 42 9.51 4.70 0.35
CA LEU A 42 9.42 3.65 1.37
C LEU A 42 8.07 2.90 1.33
N VAL A 43 6.97 3.64 1.18
CA VAL A 43 5.61 3.06 1.02
C VAL A 43 5.51 2.28 -0.29
N LEU A 44 6.08 2.81 -1.38
CA LEU A 44 6.17 2.10 -2.66
C LEU A 44 7.05 0.84 -2.54
N ALA A 45 8.14 0.87 -1.76
CA ALA A 45 9.00 -0.30 -1.53
C ALA A 45 8.29 -1.41 -0.73
N MET A 46 7.43 -1.06 0.23
CA MET A 46 6.51 -2.01 0.89
C MET A 46 5.50 -2.60 -0.11
N MET A 47 5.08 -1.81 -1.10
CA MET A 47 4.32 -2.27 -2.26
C MET A 47 5.17 -3.07 -3.27
N VAL A 48 6.45 -3.36 -2.99
CA VAL A 48 7.34 -4.18 -3.84
C VAL A 48 7.71 -5.53 -3.20
N LEU A 49 7.51 -5.77 -1.89
CA LEU A 49 7.68 -7.10 -1.27
C LEU A 49 6.58 -8.13 -1.66
N PRO A 50 6.83 -9.07 -2.58
CA PRO A 50 5.80 -9.95 -3.13
C PRO A 50 5.41 -11.04 -2.11
N LEU A 51 4.13 -11.39 -2.06
CA LEU A 51 3.65 -12.50 -1.24
C LEU A 51 3.92 -13.81 -2.00
N PRO A 52 4.36 -14.89 -1.32
CA PRO A 52 4.60 -16.17 -1.96
C PRO A 52 3.30 -16.70 -2.59
N PRO A 53 3.32 -17.18 -3.85
CA PRO A 53 2.12 -17.64 -4.58
C PRO A 53 1.30 -18.71 -3.85
N PHE A 54 1.95 -19.55 -3.04
CA PHE A 54 1.28 -20.58 -2.23
C PHE A 54 0.32 -20.00 -1.18
N ALA A 55 0.72 -18.93 -0.50
CA ALA A 55 -0.13 -18.29 0.50
C ALA A 55 -1.32 -17.59 -0.14
N LEU A 56 -1.12 -17.04 -1.34
CA LEU A 56 -2.18 -16.43 -2.14
C LEU A 56 -3.24 -17.47 -2.52
N ASP A 57 -2.85 -18.60 -3.09
CA ASP A 57 -3.78 -19.67 -3.49
C ASP A 57 -4.64 -20.13 -2.30
N LEU A 58 -4.00 -20.37 -1.14
CA LEU A 58 -4.71 -20.80 0.07
C LEU A 58 -5.75 -19.77 0.54
N LEU A 59 -5.34 -18.49 0.63
CA LEU A 59 -6.23 -17.42 1.09
C LEU A 59 -7.35 -17.12 0.09
N PHE A 60 -7.07 -17.23 -1.20
CA PHE A 60 -8.06 -17.04 -2.27
C PHE A 60 -9.10 -18.18 -2.27
N THR A 61 -8.67 -19.44 -2.17
CA THR A 61 -9.58 -20.59 -2.02
C THR A 61 -10.40 -20.47 -0.73
N PHE A 62 -9.77 -20.08 0.38
CA PHE A 62 -10.47 -19.85 1.64
C PHE A 62 -11.52 -18.73 1.52
N ASN A 63 -11.20 -17.64 0.81
CA ASN A 63 -12.14 -16.54 0.59
C ASN A 63 -13.38 -16.99 -0.18
N ILE A 64 -13.21 -17.80 -1.23
CA ILE A 64 -14.32 -18.36 -2.01
C ILE A 64 -15.15 -19.31 -1.13
N ALA A 65 -14.52 -20.19 -0.35
CA ALA A 65 -15.22 -21.08 0.56
C ALA A 65 -16.03 -20.31 1.61
N MET A 66 -15.44 -19.27 2.21
CA MET A 66 -16.11 -18.38 3.15
C MET A 66 -17.27 -17.62 2.49
N ALA A 67 -17.10 -17.13 1.26
CA ALA A 67 -18.15 -16.47 0.50
C ALA A 67 -19.37 -17.38 0.32
N LEU A 68 -19.14 -18.65 -0.07
CA LEU A 68 -20.20 -19.65 -0.23
C LEU A 68 -20.85 -20.01 1.11
N MET A 69 -20.06 -20.14 2.18
CA MET A 69 -20.58 -20.37 3.53
C MET A 69 -21.50 -19.23 3.98
N VAL A 70 -21.09 -17.97 3.77
CA VAL A 70 -21.91 -16.80 4.11
C VAL A 70 -23.22 -16.79 3.31
N VAL A 71 -23.16 -17.09 2.01
CA VAL A 71 -24.37 -17.20 1.18
C VAL A 71 -25.29 -18.30 1.69
N MET A 72 -24.74 -19.46 2.03
CA MET A 72 -25.51 -20.58 2.57
C MET A 72 -26.13 -20.24 3.92
N VAL A 73 -25.39 -19.60 4.83
CA VAL A 73 -25.91 -19.14 6.13
C VAL A 73 -27.01 -18.09 5.92
N ALA A 74 -26.79 -17.09 5.07
CA ALA A 74 -27.76 -16.05 4.77
C ALA A 74 -29.07 -16.61 4.22
N ALA A 75 -28.99 -17.61 3.33
CA ALA A 75 -30.16 -18.27 2.74
C ALA A 75 -31.02 -19.03 3.78
N HIS A 76 -30.45 -19.38 4.94
CA HIS A 76 -31.14 -20.11 6.01
C HIS A 76 -31.46 -19.23 7.24
N MET A 77 -31.15 -17.93 7.23
CA MET A 77 -31.46 -17.04 8.36
C MET A 77 -32.95 -16.67 8.37
N VAL A 78 -33.63 -16.98 9.49
CA VAL A 78 -35.08 -16.70 9.67
C VAL A 78 -35.33 -15.71 10.81
N ARG A 79 -34.39 -15.52 11.75
CA ARG A 79 -34.61 -14.70 12.96
C ARG A 79 -33.92 -13.33 12.87
N PRO A 80 -34.57 -12.23 13.32
CA PRO A 80 -33.99 -10.88 13.34
C PRO A 80 -32.70 -10.73 14.16
N LEU A 81 -32.44 -11.62 15.13
CA LEU A 81 -31.21 -11.60 15.91
C LEU A 81 -29.99 -12.09 15.09
N ASP A 82 -30.21 -13.01 14.14
CA ASP A 82 -29.16 -13.48 13.23
C ASP A 82 -28.76 -12.38 12.23
N PHE A 83 -29.70 -11.48 11.90
CA PHE A 83 -29.45 -10.28 11.09
C PHE A 83 -28.53 -9.26 11.76
N ALA A 84 -28.38 -9.26 13.10
CA ALA A 84 -27.50 -8.31 13.78
C ALA A 84 -26.02 -8.72 13.70
N ALA A 85 -25.72 -10.02 13.68
CA ALA A 85 -24.35 -10.53 13.48
C ALA A 85 -23.93 -10.55 12.00
N PHE A 86 -24.92 -10.59 11.10
CA PHE A 86 -24.70 -10.71 9.66
C PHE A 86 -23.88 -9.55 9.04
N PRO A 87 -24.14 -8.24 9.33
CA PRO A 87 -23.34 -7.13 8.83
C PRO A 87 -21.87 -7.20 9.24
N THR A 88 -21.56 -7.64 10.46
CA THR A 88 -20.18 -7.75 10.94
C THR A 88 -19.42 -8.84 10.19
N VAL A 89 -20.06 -10.00 9.96
CA VAL A 89 -19.48 -11.07 9.14
C VAL A 89 -19.27 -10.58 7.71
N LEU A 90 -20.25 -9.88 7.13
CA LEU A 90 -20.10 -9.28 5.81
C LEU A 90 -18.98 -8.24 5.76
N LEU A 91 -18.82 -7.37 6.75
CA LEU A 91 -17.72 -6.39 6.79
C LEU A 91 -16.35 -7.08 6.82
N ILE A 92 -16.16 -8.07 7.68
CA ILE A 92 -14.90 -8.82 7.79
C ILE A 92 -14.60 -9.57 6.49
N THR A 93 -15.59 -10.27 5.93
CA THR A 93 -15.43 -11.00 4.66
C THR A 93 -15.13 -10.05 3.49
N THR A 94 -15.72 -8.86 3.49
CA THR A 94 -15.48 -7.83 2.47
C THR A 94 -14.08 -7.23 2.59
N LEU A 95 -13.58 -6.99 3.80
CA LEU A 95 -12.20 -6.56 4.02
C LEU A 95 -11.19 -7.62 3.58
N LEU A 96 -11.44 -8.89 3.87
CA LEU A 96 -10.64 -10.02 3.38
C LEU A 96 -10.61 -10.06 1.84
N ARG A 97 -11.78 -9.88 1.19
CA ARG A 97 -11.87 -9.78 -0.28
C ARG A 97 -11.05 -8.63 -0.84
N LEU A 98 -11.16 -7.42 -0.28
CA LEU A 98 -10.42 -6.24 -0.73
C LEU A 98 -8.92 -6.45 -0.62
N SER A 99 -8.44 -6.99 0.51
CA SER A 99 -7.03 -7.27 0.72
C SER A 99 -6.49 -8.31 -0.27
N LEU A 100 -7.22 -9.41 -0.49
CA LEU A 100 -6.81 -10.45 -1.42
C LEU A 100 -6.82 -10.01 -2.88
N ASN A 101 -7.77 -9.16 -3.27
CA ASN A 101 -7.82 -8.62 -4.63
C ASN A 101 -6.62 -7.72 -4.93
N VAL A 102 -6.21 -6.85 -4.00
CA VAL A 102 -5.02 -6.00 -4.17
C VAL A 102 -3.72 -6.82 -4.14
N ALA A 103 -3.64 -7.83 -3.27
CA ALA A 103 -2.50 -8.74 -3.26
C ALA A 103 -2.42 -9.58 -4.54
N SER A 104 -3.56 -10.03 -5.06
CA SER A 104 -3.64 -10.85 -6.27
C SER A 104 -3.23 -10.09 -7.52
N THR A 105 -3.74 -8.87 -7.74
CA THR A 105 -3.38 -8.07 -8.92
C THR A 105 -1.89 -7.77 -8.95
N ARG A 106 -1.29 -7.53 -7.79
CA ARG A 106 0.14 -7.31 -7.65
C ARG A 106 0.97 -8.54 -8.00
N VAL A 107 0.59 -9.71 -7.49
CA VAL A 107 1.30 -10.96 -7.80
C VAL A 107 1.12 -11.36 -9.27
N VAL A 108 -0.07 -11.11 -9.84
CA VAL A 108 -0.32 -11.32 -11.27
C VAL A 108 0.54 -10.39 -12.14
N LEU A 109 0.74 -9.13 -11.73
CA LEU A 109 1.53 -8.16 -12.50
C LEU A 109 3.05 -8.34 -12.35
N LEU A 110 3.52 -8.82 -11.19
CA LEU A 110 4.95 -9.03 -10.92
C LEU A 110 5.43 -10.40 -11.37
N GLU A 111 4.67 -11.46 -11.08
CA GLU A 111 5.09 -12.82 -11.39
C GLU A 111 4.43 -13.39 -12.65
N GLY A 112 3.36 -12.77 -13.18
CA GLY A 112 2.63 -13.29 -14.35
C GLY A 112 3.46 -13.41 -15.65
N HIS A 113 4.57 -12.68 -15.78
CA HIS A 113 5.48 -12.83 -16.92
C HIS A 113 6.33 -14.11 -16.86
N ASN A 114 6.41 -14.79 -15.71
CA ASN A 114 7.22 -16.00 -15.52
C ASN A 114 6.49 -17.29 -15.98
N GLY A 115 5.29 -17.16 -16.54
CA GLY A 115 4.48 -18.26 -17.05
C GLY A 115 3.09 -18.37 -16.40
N PRO A 116 2.17 -19.16 -16.98
CA PRO A 116 0.77 -19.22 -16.57
C PRO A 116 0.55 -19.67 -15.11
N GLY A 117 1.47 -20.45 -14.54
CA GLY A 117 1.42 -20.91 -13.14
C GLY A 117 2.14 -20.02 -12.12
N ALA A 118 2.74 -18.90 -12.54
CA ALA A 118 3.60 -18.08 -11.67
C ALA A 118 2.81 -17.19 -10.69
N ALA A 119 1.57 -16.83 -11.02
CA ALA A 119 0.70 -16.03 -10.16
C ALA A 119 -0.04 -16.85 -9.08
N GLY A 120 -0.10 -18.18 -9.25
CA GLY A 120 -0.88 -19.10 -8.42
C GLY A 120 -1.71 -20.06 -9.27
N LYS A 121 -1.83 -21.31 -8.84
CA LYS A 121 -2.55 -22.38 -9.57
C LYS A 121 -4.06 -22.13 -9.59
N VAL A 122 -4.59 -21.53 -8.52
CA VAL A 122 -6.02 -21.24 -8.43
C VAL A 122 -6.35 -20.15 -9.45
N ILE A 123 -5.56 -19.08 -9.51
CA ILE A 123 -5.71 -18.01 -10.50
C ILE A 123 -5.58 -18.55 -11.94
N GLU A 124 -4.59 -19.40 -12.22
CA GLU A 124 -4.39 -20.03 -13.53
C GLU A 124 -5.63 -20.84 -13.96
N SER A 125 -6.14 -21.69 -13.06
CA SER A 125 -7.31 -22.51 -13.33
C SER A 125 -8.55 -21.67 -13.58
N PHE A 126 -8.81 -20.65 -12.75
CA PHE A 126 -9.92 -19.71 -12.96
C PHE A 126 -9.76 -18.94 -14.28
N GLY A 127 -8.55 -18.52 -14.63
CA GLY A 127 -8.26 -17.88 -15.92
C GLY A 127 -8.57 -18.79 -17.11
N HIS A 128 -8.14 -20.05 -17.05
CA HIS A 128 -8.43 -21.04 -18.09
C HIS A 128 -9.93 -21.34 -18.21
N PHE A 129 -10.64 -21.48 -17.08
CA PHE A 129 -12.10 -21.67 -17.06
C PHE A 129 -12.88 -20.46 -17.59
N LEU A 130 -12.42 -19.23 -17.33
CA LEU A 130 -13.10 -18.00 -17.77
C LEU A 130 -12.83 -17.65 -19.24
N VAL A 131 -11.63 -17.94 -19.76
CA VAL A 131 -11.22 -17.56 -21.13
C VAL A 131 -11.63 -18.63 -22.17
N GLY A 132 -11.99 -19.84 -21.74
CA GLY A 132 -12.76 -20.78 -22.57
C GLY A 132 -12.07 -21.25 -23.86
N GLY A 133 -10.74 -21.22 -23.95
CA GLY A 133 -9.99 -21.77 -25.09
C GLY A 133 -9.86 -20.87 -26.33
N ASN A 134 -10.23 -19.59 -26.28
CA ASN A 134 -10.14 -18.69 -27.44
C ASN A 134 -8.76 -18.01 -27.61
N PHE A 135 -7.68 -18.79 -27.57
CA PHE A 135 -6.32 -18.36 -27.98
C PHE A 135 -5.88 -19.05 -29.28
N ALA A 136 -6.78 -19.12 -30.27
CA ALA A 136 -6.49 -19.59 -31.62
C ALA A 136 -6.71 -18.45 -32.62
#